data_AF-A0A8X7P5E9-F1
#
_entry.id   AF-A0A8X7P5E9-F1
#
_cell.length_a   1.000
_cell.length_b   1.000
_cell.length_c   1.000
_cell.angle_alpha   90.00
_cell.angle_beta   90.00
_cell.angle_gamma   90.00
#
_symmetry.space_group_name_H-M   'P 1'
#
loop_
_entity.id
_entity.type
_entity.pdbx_description
1 polymer ?
#
loop_
_entity_poly.entity_id
_entity_poly.type
_entity_poly.pdbx_seq_one_letter_code
_entity_poly.pdbx_strand_id
1 'polypeptide(L)'
;MGTIPSRHHISRLRFPPRNLFQHGPHLLPPQIQQHLLHHPFPHHVRNQTKLDFAESKLARQRQTHPHEEDSNLPRFAYLVSGSKGDVEKLWRTLRAVYHPRNHYVVHLDLESPVDERLELASRINKDPMYSKTGNVYMITKANLVTYRGPTMVANTLHACAVLLKRSANWDWFINLSASDYPLVTQDDLLHTFSSLDRNLNFIEHTSELGRREQCQ
;
A
#
# COMPACT_ATOMS: atom_id res chain seq x y z
N MET A 1 -6.99 -54.17 -15.03
CA MET A 1 -8.26 -53.86 -14.35
C MET A 1 -8.11 -54.29 -12.89
N GLY A 2 -8.12 -53.46 -11.85
CA GLY A 2 -8.33 -52.03 -11.73
C GLY A 2 -7.90 -51.55 -10.32
N THR A 3 -7.49 -50.28 -10.28
CA THR A 3 -7.68 -49.26 -9.22
C THR A 3 -7.51 -49.60 -7.74
N ILE A 4 -6.47 -48.98 -7.15
CA ILE A 4 -6.43 -48.52 -5.75
C ILE A 4 -6.70 -47.00 -5.78
N PRO A 5 -7.57 -46.43 -4.92
CA PRO A 5 -7.52 -45.03 -4.59
C PRO A 5 -7.16 -44.83 -3.11
N SER A 6 -5.99 -44.28 -2.83
CA SER A 6 -5.72 -43.67 -1.52
C SER A 6 -5.87 -42.15 -1.65
N ARG A 7 -6.94 -41.62 -1.06
CA ARG A 7 -7.22 -40.19 -0.96
C ARG A 7 -6.22 -39.53 0.00
N HIS A 8 -5.35 -38.67 -0.52
CA HIS A 8 -4.68 -37.68 0.33
C HIS A 8 -5.63 -36.52 0.61
N HIS A 9 -6.18 -36.50 1.82
CA HIS A 9 -6.95 -35.40 2.37
C HIS A 9 -5.97 -34.32 2.88
N ILE A 10 -5.64 -33.34 2.04
CA ILE A 10 -4.88 -32.16 2.48
C ILE A 10 -5.88 -31.20 3.12
N SER A 11 -5.99 -31.26 4.44
CA SER A 11 -6.72 -30.28 5.24
C SER A 11 -5.99 -28.93 5.18
N ARG A 12 -6.46 -28.01 4.32
CA ARG A 12 -6.04 -26.60 4.37
C ARG A 12 -6.54 -25.98 5.67
N LEU A 13 -5.65 -25.82 6.65
CA LEU A 13 -5.88 -24.96 7.81
C LEU A 13 -6.05 -23.52 7.32
N ARG A 14 -7.28 -22.98 7.41
CA ARG A 14 -7.53 -21.54 7.26
C ARG A 14 -7.17 -20.87 8.57
N PHE A 15 -6.09 -20.09 8.58
CA PHE A 15 -5.83 -19.16 9.68
C PHE A 15 -6.52 -17.82 9.37
N PRO A 16 -7.48 -17.36 10.19
CA PRO A 16 -8.03 -16.02 10.04
C PRO A 16 -6.96 -14.98 10.46
N PRO A 17 -6.70 -13.93 9.65
CA PRO A 17 -5.63 -12.96 9.90
C PRO A 17 -5.87 -12.04 11.11
N ARG A 18 -7.01 -12.16 11.81
CA ARG A 18 -7.38 -11.23 12.90
C ARG A 18 -6.54 -11.35 14.17
N ASN A 19 -5.77 -12.43 14.34
CA ASN A 19 -5.07 -12.70 15.60
C ASN A 19 -3.54 -12.55 15.52
N LEU A 20 -2.97 -12.15 14.38
CA LEU A 20 -1.50 -12.11 14.24
C LEU A 20 -0.83 -10.95 15.00
N PHE A 21 -1.59 -9.92 15.34
CA PHE A 21 -1.08 -8.70 15.99
C PHE A 21 -1.73 -8.41 17.35
N GLN A 22 -2.58 -9.30 17.87
CA GLN A 22 -3.17 -9.15 19.21
C GLN A 22 -2.37 -9.95 20.23
N HIS A 23 -1.25 -9.40 20.70
CA HIS A 23 -0.69 -9.76 22.00
C HIS A 23 -0.80 -8.56 22.95
N GLY A 24 -1.92 -8.53 23.67
CA GLY A 24 -2.19 -7.75 24.89
C GLY A 24 -3.10 -8.62 25.78
N PRO A 25 -2.98 -8.57 27.11
CA PRO A 25 -3.41 -9.66 27.99
C PRO A 25 -4.92 -9.86 28.02
N HIS A 26 -5.31 -11.14 27.97
CA HIS A 26 -6.66 -11.65 28.23
C HIS A 26 -7.19 -11.20 29.59
N LEU A 27 -8.46 -10.76 29.63
CA LEU A 27 -9.54 -11.36 30.45
C LEU A 27 -10.91 -10.82 30.00
N LEU A 28 -11.85 -11.74 29.73
CA LEU A 28 -13.27 -11.52 29.40
C LEU A 28 -14.15 -11.72 30.70
N PRO A 29 -15.52 -11.76 30.68
CA PRO A 29 -16.45 -10.74 31.20
C PRO A 29 -17.50 -11.38 32.17
N PRO A 30 -18.84 -11.14 32.05
CA PRO A 30 -19.71 -10.07 32.57
C PRO A 30 -20.63 -10.55 33.75
N GLN A 31 -21.44 -9.67 34.37
CA GLN A 31 -22.89 -9.90 34.69
C GLN A 31 -23.55 -8.86 35.63
N ILE A 32 -24.73 -8.38 35.18
CA ILE A 32 -26.03 -8.16 35.88
C ILE A 32 -26.15 -7.08 36.97
N GLN A 33 -27.01 -6.08 36.71
CA GLN A 33 -28.23 -5.86 37.51
C GLN A 33 -29.34 -5.16 36.69
N GLN A 34 -30.48 -5.85 36.55
CA GLN A 34 -31.79 -5.31 36.17
C GLN A 34 -32.33 -4.49 37.37
N HIS A 35 -33.19 -3.47 37.26
CA HIS A 35 -34.64 -3.58 37.05
C HIS A 35 -35.26 -2.17 37.28
N LEU A 36 -36.24 -1.74 36.47
CA LEU A 36 -37.56 -1.24 36.91
C LEU A 36 -38.39 -0.61 35.76
N LEU A 37 -39.69 -0.93 35.79
CA LEU A 37 -40.72 -0.78 34.76
C LEU A 37 -41.53 0.54 34.86
N HIS A 38 -41.94 1.04 33.69
CA HIS A 38 -43.19 1.72 33.28
C HIS A 38 -43.86 2.85 34.11
N HIS A 39 -44.11 4.00 33.46
CA HIS A 39 -45.42 4.62 33.08
C HIS A 39 -45.27 6.16 32.85
N PRO A 40 -46.30 6.92 32.39
CA PRO A 40 -46.65 7.26 31.01
C PRO A 40 -46.46 8.76 30.65
N PHE A 41 -46.63 9.09 29.36
CA PHE A 41 -46.53 10.44 28.75
C PHE A 41 -47.39 11.53 29.41
N PRO A 42 -46.97 12.80 29.27
CA PRO A 42 -47.87 13.76 28.64
C PRO A 42 -47.22 14.59 27.52
N HIS A 43 -48.08 15.01 26.60
CA HIS A 43 -47.83 15.86 25.45
C HIS A 43 -47.23 17.22 25.85
N HIS A 44 -46.17 17.65 25.18
CA HIS A 44 -45.71 19.04 25.22
C HIS A 44 -45.61 19.63 23.81
N VAL A 45 -46.16 20.84 23.71
CA VAL A 45 -46.35 21.66 22.51
C VAL A 45 -44.99 22.06 21.91
N ARG A 46 -44.87 21.93 20.58
CA ARG A 46 -43.70 22.33 19.81
C ARG A 46 -43.71 23.85 19.61
N ASN A 47 -43.01 24.59 20.46
CA ASN A 47 -42.68 25.99 20.19
C ASN A 47 -41.40 26.05 19.35
N GLN A 48 -41.54 26.49 18.09
CA GLN A 48 -40.44 26.88 17.22
C GLN A 48 -39.77 28.12 17.80
N THR A 49 -38.56 27.96 18.34
CA THR A 49 -37.64 29.07 18.55
C THR A 49 -36.29 28.77 17.92
N LYS A 50 -36.11 29.33 16.72
CA LYS A 50 -34.86 29.91 16.19
C LYS A 50 -33.60 29.05 16.36
N LEU A 51 -33.46 28.03 15.50
CA LEU A 51 -32.23 27.25 15.34
C LEU A 51 -31.35 27.74 14.16
N ASP A 52 -31.65 28.90 13.58
CA ASP A 52 -31.05 29.30 12.30
C ASP A 52 -29.74 30.11 12.42
N PHE A 53 -29.24 30.40 13.62
CA PHE A 53 -28.02 31.21 13.75
C PHE A 53 -26.74 30.38 13.95
N ALA A 54 -26.81 29.26 14.68
CA ALA A 54 -25.63 28.44 14.96
C ALA A 54 -25.20 27.60 13.74
N GLU A 55 -26.16 27.07 12.97
CA GLU A 55 -25.87 26.32 11.74
C GLU A 55 -25.24 27.21 10.66
N SER A 56 -25.63 28.48 10.57
CA SER A 56 -25.08 29.42 9.58
C SER A 56 -23.58 29.70 9.78
N LYS A 57 -23.08 29.62 11.01
CA LYS A 57 -21.65 29.78 11.32
C LYS A 57 -20.85 28.52 11.05
N LEU A 58 -21.42 27.34 11.28
CA LEU A 58 -20.80 26.05 10.94
C LEU A 58 -20.80 25.81 9.41
N ALA A 59 -21.81 26.30 8.70
CA ALA A 59 -21.88 26.23 7.23
C ALA A 59 -20.92 27.20 6.54
N ARG A 60 -20.72 28.41 7.08
CA ARG A 60 -19.71 29.35 6.57
C ARG A 60 -18.27 28.89 6.81
N GLN A 61 -18.02 28.14 7.88
CA GLN A 61 -16.68 27.59 8.17
C GLN A 61 -16.34 26.38 7.29
N ARG A 62 -17.32 25.82 6.56
CA ARG A 62 -17.13 24.77 5.55
C ARG A 62 -16.92 25.32 4.12
N GLN A 63 -16.88 26.63 3.94
CA GLN A 63 -16.64 27.28 2.65
C GLN A 63 -15.28 27.99 2.64
N THR A 64 -14.22 27.20 2.61
CA THR A 64 -12.89 27.63 2.15
C THR A 64 -12.33 26.55 1.23
N HIS A 65 -12.35 26.85 -0.07
CA HIS A 65 -11.56 26.27 -1.17
C HIS A 65 -11.48 24.72 -1.30
N PRO A 66 -12.29 24.10 -2.20
CA PRO A 66 -12.13 22.68 -2.57
C PRO A 66 -10.85 22.35 -3.38
N HIS A 67 -9.87 23.25 -3.46
CA HIS A 67 -8.76 23.14 -4.42
C HIS A 67 -7.35 23.27 -3.81
N GLU A 68 -7.22 23.49 -2.50
CA GLU A 68 -5.90 23.61 -1.85
C GLU A 68 -5.49 22.38 -1.02
N GLU A 69 -6.43 21.65 -0.40
CA GLU A 69 -6.13 20.41 0.34
C GLU A 69 -5.53 19.32 -0.58
N ASP A 70 -6.00 19.22 -1.82
CA ASP A 70 -5.45 18.31 -2.83
C ASP A 70 -4.05 18.70 -3.32
N SER A 71 -3.65 19.96 -3.14
CA SER A 71 -2.38 20.49 -3.63
C SER A 71 -1.19 20.18 -2.72
N ASN A 72 -1.44 19.85 -1.45
CA ASN A 72 -0.39 19.59 -0.46
C ASN A 72 -0.15 18.10 -0.17
N LEU A 73 -1.02 17.21 -0.65
CA LEU A 73 -0.82 15.77 -0.49
C LEU A 73 0.25 15.25 -1.46
N PRO A 74 1.26 14.52 -0.96
CA PRO A 74 2.34 14.05 -1.79
C PRO A 74 1.92 13.00 -2.80
N ARG A 75 2.80 12.77 -3.77
CA ARG A 75 2.72 11.71 -4.77
C ARG A 75 3.96 10.86 -4.68
N PHE A 76 3.78 9.56 -4.51
CA PHE A 76 4.88 8.61 -4.48
C PHE A 76 5.07 7.96 -5.84
N ALA A 77 6.32 7.71 -6.18
CA ALA A 77 6.72 6.89 -7.31
C ALA A 77 7.34 5.59 -6.79
N TYR A 78 6.73 4.46 -7.13
CA TYR A 78 7.19 3.14 -6.70
C TYR A 78 7.87 2.40 -7.84
N LEU A 79 9.04 1.82 -7.57
CA LEU A 79 9.54 0.67 -8.30
C LEU A 79 9.12 -0.59 -7.53
N VAL A 80 8.34 -1.47 -8.15
CA VAL A 80 8.04 -2.81 -7.61
C VAL A 80 8.72 -3.84 -8.51
N SER A 81 9.81 -4.44 -8.01
CA SER A 81 10.63 -5.39 -8.76
C SER A 81 10.52 -6.81 -8.22
N GLY A 82 10.72 -7.80 -9.08
CA GLY A 82 10.80 -9.21 -8.70
C GLY A 82 11.66 -9.99 -9.67
N SER A 83 11.85 -11.27 -9.34
CA SER A 83 12.58 -12.23 -10.16
C SER A 83 11.69 -13.42 -10.52
N LYS A 84 12.30 -14.49 -11.02
CA LYS A 84 11.63 -15.72 -11.44
C LYS A 84 10.73 -16.28 -10.33
N GLY A 85 9.47 -16.53 -10.66
CA GLY A 85 8.48 -17.10 -9.74
C GLY A 85 7.89 -16.10 -8.74
N ASP A 86 8.22 -14.82 -8.83
CA ASP A 86 7.69 -13.79 -7.94
C ASP A 86 6.40 -13.13 -8.44
N VAL A 87 5.83 -13.56 -9.57
CA VAL A 87 4.63 -12.95 -10.19
C VAL A 87 3.51 -12.71 -9.17
N GLU A 88 3.14 -13.71 -8.38
CA GLU A 88 2.06 -13.59 -7.38
C GLU A 88 2.45 -12.70 -6.19
N LYS A 89 3.71 -12.75 -5.75
CA LYS A 89 4.19 -11.90 -4.65
C LYS A 89 4.21 -10.44 -5.08
N LEU A 90 4.71 -10.17 -6.28
CA LEU A 90 4.73 -8.85 -6.89
C LEU A 90 3.30 -8.34 -7.07
N TRP A 91 2.39 -9.17 -7.61
CA TRP A 91 0.99 -8.81 -7.77
C TRP A 91 0.31 -8.44 -6.44
N ARG A 92 0.62 -9.20 -5.38
CA ARG A 92 0.15 -8.92 -4.02
C ARG A 92 0.72 -7.61 -3.49
N THR A 93 2.02 -7.38 -3.62
CA THR A 93 2.69 -6.16 -3.13
C THR A 93 2.19 -4.93 -3.88
N LEU A 94 2.09 -4.97 -5.21
CA LEU A 94 1.55 -3.89 -6.04
C LEU A 94 0.15 -3.47 -5.59
N ARG A 95 -0.75 -4.42 -5.35
CA ARG A 95 -2.10 -4.12 -4.85
C ARG A 95 -2.11 -3.52 -3.46
N ALA A 96 -1.20 -3.96 -2.59
CA ALA A 96 -1.11 -3.46 -1.22
C ALA A 96 -0.62 -2.00 -1.16
N VAL A 97 0.23 -1.59 -2.10
CA VAL A 97 0.74 -0.21 -2.18
C VAL A 97 -0.04 0.67 -3.16
N TYR A 98 -1.08 0.17 -3.81
CA TYR A 98 -1.78 0.91 -4.86
C TYR A 98 -2.61 2.07 -4.31
N HIS A 99 -2.44 3.24 -4.93
CA HIS A 99 -3.24 4.44 -4.70
C HIS A 99 -3.32 5.23 -6.02
N PRO A 100 -4.49 5.78 -6.40
CA PRO A 100 -4.69 6.43 -7.70
C PRO A 100 -3.82 7.69 -7.92
N ARG A 101 -3.33 8.32 -6.85
CA ARG A 101 -2.43 9.51 -6.94
C ARG A 101 -0.97 9.17 -7.26
N ASN A 102 -0.56 7.94 -6.97
CA ASN A 102 0.84 7.52 -7.05
C ASN A 102 1.16 6.95 -8.43
N HIS A 103 2.45 6.83 -8.75
CA HIS A 103 2.95 6.26 -10.00
C HIS A 103 3.74 4.99 -9.72
N TYR A 104 3.58 3.98 -10.59
CA TYR A 104 4.16 2.67 -10.39
C TYR A 104 4.91 2.21 -11.63
N VAL A 105 6.14 1.76 -11.43
CA VAL A 105 6.90 0.97 -12.39
C VAL A 105 7.05 -0.44 -11.86
N VAL A 106 6.64 -1.41 -12.67
CA VAL A 106 6.72 -2.83 -12.38
C VAL A 106 7.81 -3.45 -13.24
N HIS A 107 8.69 -4.24 -12.63
CA HIS A 107 9.80 -4.89 -13.33
C HIS A 107 9.97 -6.34 -12.88
N LEU A 108 10.05 -7.24 -13.85
CA LEU A 108 10.60 -8.59 -13.65
C LEU A 108 11.92 -8.66 -14.41
N ASP A 109 12.94 -9.17 -13.75
CA ASP A 109 14.29 -9.27 -14.32
C ASP A 109 14.40 -10.28 -15.47
N LEU A 110 15.62 -10.40 -16.01
CA LEU A 110 15.90 -11.33 -17.10
C LEU A 110 15.89 -12.80 -16.67
N GLU A 111 16.05 -13.11 -15.38
CA GLU A 111 15.95 -14.49 -14.87
C GLU A 111 14.52 -15.03 -14.96
N SER A 112 13.54 -14.11 -14.92
CA SER A 112 12.13 -14.42 -15.13
C SER A 112 11.86 -14.82 -16.59
N PRO A 113 11.17 -15.95 -16.85
CA PRO A 113 10.76 -16.36 -18.19
C PRO A 113 9.94 -15.29 -18.91
N VAL A 114 10.05 -15.24 -20.26
CA VAL A 114 9.26 -14.31 -21.08
C VAL A 114 7.77 -14.46 -20.80
N ASP A 115 7.28 -15.69 -20.62
CA ASP A 115 5.87 -15.97 -20.36
C ASP A 115 5.38 -15.36 -19.04
N GLU A 116 6.16 -15.45 -17.95
CA GLU A 116 5.82 -14.79 -16.68
C GLU A 116 5.73 -13.28 -16.84
N ARG A 117 6.63 -12.68 -17.63
CA ARG A 117 6.62 -11.24 -17.90
C ARG A 117 5.40 -10.83 -18.73
N LEU A 118 5.08 -11.60 -19.77
CA LEU A 118 3.91 -11.34 -20.61
C LEU A 118 2.60 -11.56 -19.85
N GLU A 119 2.54 -12.57 -18.99
CA GLU A 119 1.41 -12.84 -18.12
C GLU A 119 1.16 -11.65 -17.19
N LEU A 120 2.18 -11.19 -16.47
CA LEU A 120 2.06 -10.04 -15.56
C LEU A 120 1.67 -8.77 -16.32
N ALA A 121 2.27 -8.51 -17.49
CA ALA A 121 1.91 -7.36 -18.33
C ALA A 121 0.44 -7.41 -18.77
N SER A 122 -0.01 -8.59 -19.22
CA SER A 122 -1.39 -8.86 -19.61
C SER A 122 -2.34 -8.65 -18.44
N ARG A 123 -1.97 -9.13 -17.24
CA ARG A 123 -2.76 -8.99 -16.02
C ARG A 123 -2.91 -7.53 -15.59
N ILE A 124 -1.82 -6.75 -15.64
CA ILE A 124 -1.86 -5.31 -15.34
C ILE A 124 -2.75 -4.56 -16.34
N ASN A 125 -2.58 -4.83 -17.64
CA ASN A 125 -3.35 -4.16 -18.69
C ASN A 125 -4.85 -4.48 -18.66
N LYS A 126 -5.21 -5.69 -18.24
CA LYS A 126 -6.61 -6.14 -18.14
C LYS A 126 -7.29 -5.73 -16.84
N ASP A 127 -6.53 -5.29 -15.83
CA ASP A 127 -7.11 -4.86 -14.57
C ASP A 127 -7.86 -3.53 -14.78
N PRO A 128 -9.18 -3.46 -14.48
CA PRO A 128 -9.97 -2.25 -14.71
C PRO A 128 -9.52 -1.08 -13.84
N MET A 129 -8.91 -1.34 -12.68
CA MET A 129 -8.42 -0.29 -11.78
C MET A 129 -7.17 0.37 -12.35
N TYR A 130 -6.21 -0.42 -12.83
CA TYR A 130 -4.96 0.10 -13.39
C TYR A 130 -5.15 0.72 -14.76
N SER A 131 -5.96 0.08 -15.63
CA SER A 131 -6.21 0.57 -16.98
C SER A 131 -6.98 1.89 -16.99
N LYS A 132 -7.94 2.08 -16.06
CA LYS A 132 -8.70 3.33 -15.94
C LYS A 132 -7.84 4.50 -15.48
N THR A 133 -6.97 4.30 -14.49
CA THR A 133 -6.13 5.36 -13.94
C THR A 133 -4.87 5.60 -14.77
N GLY A 134 -4.34 4.57 -15.42
CA GLY A 134 -3.16 4.66 -16.29
C GLY A 134 -1.84 4.92 -15.55
N ASN A 135 -1.79 4.71 -14.23
CA ASN A 135 -0.67 5.06 -13.36
C ASN A 135 0.30 3.89 -13.06
N VAL A 136 0.07 2.71 -13.65
CA VAL A 136 0.95 1.54 -13.53
C VAL A 136 1.57 1.23 -14.88
N TYR A 137 2.90 1.11 -14.91
CA TYR A 137 3.65 0.76 -16.10
C TYR A 137 4.56 -0.43 -15.87
N MET A 138 4.49 -1.43 -16.76
CA MET A 138 5.42 -2.55 -16.73
C MET A 138 6.57 -2.32 -17.72
N ILE A 139 7.80 -2.49 -17.24
CA ILE A 139 8.98 -2.56 -18.11
C ILE A 139 8.97 -3.92 -18.82
N THR A 140 8.71 -3.90 -20.12
CA THR A 140 8.64 -5.11 -20.96
C THR A 140 10.00 -5.53 -21.52
N LYS A 141 10.92 -4.58 -21.71
CA LYS A 141 12.32 -4.87 -22.06
C LYS A 141 13.08 -5.17 -20.77
N ALA A 142 13.05 -6.44 -20.36
CA ALA A 142 13.68 -6.89 -19.13
C ALA A 142 15.17 -6.60 -19.11
N ASN A 143 15.64 -5.96 -18.03
CA ASN A 143 17.05 -5.79 -17.76
C ASN A 143 17.56 -7.00 -16.95
N LEU A 144 18.78 -7.47 -17.23
CA LEU A 144 19.42 -8.45 -16.36
C LEU A 144 19.81 -7.75 -15.06
N VAL A 145 19.20 -8.16 -13.96
CA VAL A 145 19.48 -7.63 -12.63
C VAL A 145 20.18 -8.74 -11.84
N THR A 146 21.42 -8.48 -11.42
CA THR A 146 22.20 -9.39 -10.60
C THR A 146 22.30 -8.80 -9.20
N TYR A 147 21.83 -9.54 -8.19
CA TYR A 147 21.66 -9.09 -6.80
C TYR A 147 22.93 -8.52 -6.12
N ARG A 148 24.13 -8.80 -6.68
CA ARG A 148 25.43 -8.28 -6.21
C ARG A 148 26.21 -7.49 -7.26
N GLY A 149 25.57 -7.15 -8.38
CA GLY A 149 26.18 -6.43 -9.49
C GLY A 149 25.74 -4.96 -9.56
N PRO A 150 26.43 -4.15 -10.38
CA PRO A 150 26.04 -2.75 -10.64
C PRO A 150 24.64 -2.63 -11.29
N THR A 151 24.09 -3.76 -11.75
CA THR A 151 22.79 -3.88 -12.41
C THR A 151 21.60 -3.62 -11.49
N MET A 152 21.72 -3.85 -10.17
CA MET A 152 20.68 -3.46 -9.19
C MET A 152 20.47 -1.94 -9.20
N VAL A 153 21.57 -1.19 -9.13
CA VAL A 153 21.53 0.28 -9.20
C VAL A 153 21.07 0.73 -10.59
N ALA A 154 21.55 0.10 -11.66
CA ALA A 154 21.12 0.41 -13.01
C ALA A 154 19.61 0.20 -13.21
N ASN A 155 19.03 -0.84 -12.60
CA ASN A 155 17.58 -1.08 -12.63
C ASN A 155 16.79 0.02 -11.93
N THR A 156 17.24 0.43 -10.74
CA THR A 156 16.63 1.56 -10.02
C THR A 156 16.69 2.84 -10.84
N LEU A 157 17.86 3.18 -11.40
CA LEU A 157 18.02 4.36 -12.25
C LEU A 157 17.16 4.29 -13.52
N HIS A 158 17.05 3.10 -14.12
CA HIS A 158 16.19 2.88 -15.27
C HIS A 158 14.72 3.12 -14.93
N ALA A 159 14.25 2.62 -13.78
CA ALA A 159 12.89 2.87 -13.31
C ALA A 159 12.63 4.36 -13.05
N CYS A 160 13.57 5.06 -12.40
CA CYS A 160 13.48 6.51 -12.20
C CYS A 160 13.39 7.25 -13.54
N ALA A 161 14.22 6.90 -14.53
CA ALA A 161 14.17 7.50 -15.86
C ALA A 161 12.83 7.27 -16.57
N VAL A 162 12.26 6.07 -16.44
CA VAL A 162 10.93 5.75 -16.97
C VAL A 162 9.84 6.58 -16.29
N LEU A 163 9.88 6.69 -14.97
CA LEU A 163 8.94 7.51 -14.19
C LEU A 163 9.03 8.98 -14.60
N LEU A 164 10.22 9.56 -14.61
CA LEU A 164 10.44 10.96 -15.02
C LEU A 164 9.96 11.24 -16.45
N LYS A 165 10.16 10.30 -17.38
CA LYS A 165 9.70 10.45 -18.77
C LYS A 165 8.17 10.41 -18.88
N ARG A 166 7.49 9.65 -18.03
CA ARG A 166 6.03 9.46 -18.07
C ARG A 166 5.26 10.47 -17.25
N SER A 167 5.77 10.78 -16.07
CA SER A 167 5.17 11.66 -15.08
C SER A 167 6.26 12.18 -14.16
N ALA A 168 6.65 13.45 -14.32
CA ALA A 168 7.62 14.09 -13.43
C ALA A 168 6.98 14.60 -12.12
N ASN A 169 5.66 14.50 -11.98
CA ASN A 169 4.90 15.08 -10.87
C ASN A 169 4.79 14.10 -9.69
N TRP A 170 5.93 13.69 -9.12
CA TRP A 170 6.01 12.93 -7.89
C TRP A 170 7.08 13.52 -6.97
N ASP A 171 6.93 13.29 -5.67
CA ASP A 171 7.71 13.93 -4.62
C ASP A 171 8.80 13.00 -4.08
N TRP A 172 8.47 11.72 -3.90
CA TRP A 172 9.39 10.72 -3.35
C TRP A 172 9.39 9.44 -4.18
N PHE A 173 10.57 8.84 -4.30
CA PHE A 173 10.77 7.55 -4.93
C PHE A 173 11.00 6.46 -3.89
N ILE A 174 10.32 5.32 -4.04
CA ILE A 174 10.43 4.17 -3.14
C ILE A 174 10.70 2.92 -3.99
N ASN A 175 11.79 2.23 -3.70
CA ASN A 175 12.09 0.92 -4.28
C ASN A 175 11.56 -0.21 -3.39
N LEU A 176 10.83 -1.15 -3.99
CA LEU A 176 10.30 -2.34 -3.35
C LEU A 176 10.63 -3.57 -4.20
N SER A 177 10.92 -4.67 -3.52
CA SER A 177 11.01 -6.00 -4.08
C SER A 177 9.71 -6.79 -3.86
N ALA A 178 9.56 -7.94 -4.52
CA ALA A 178 8.44 -8.85 -4.34
C ALA A 178 8.39 -9.46 -2.91
N SER A 179 9.49 -9.43 -2.18
CA SER A 179 9.56 -9.90 -0.79
C SER A 179 9.05 -8.86 0.22
N ASP A 180 8.98 -7.58 -0.18
CA ASP A 180 8.54 -6.50 0.69
C ASP A 180 7.01 -6.46 0.83
N TYR A 181 6.53 -5.93 1.95
CA TYR A 181 5.11 -5.68 2.18
C TYR A 181 4.88 -4.46 3.07
N PRO A 182 3.97 -3.54 2.69
CA PRO A 182 3.71 -2.36 3.51
C PRO A 182 3.08 -2.75 4.86
N LEU A 183 3.57 -2.14 5.94
CA LEU A 183 3.00 -2.25 7.28
C LEU A 183 2.02 -1.11 7.59
N VAL A 184 2.04 -0.05 6.79
CA VAL A 184 1.18 1.13 6.89
C VAL A 184 0.28 1.22 5.66
N THR A 185 -0.90 1.81 5.82
CA THR A 185 -1.80 2.06 4.69
C THR A 185 -1.26 3.20 3.82
N GLN A 186 -1.71 3.28 2.56
CA GLN A 186 -1.32 4.38 1.68
C GLN A 186 -1.84 5.73 2.18
N ASP A 187 -3.05 5.75 2.77
CA ASP A 187 -3.64 6.98 3.32
C ASP A 187 -2.82 7.49 4.52
N ASP A 188 -2.42 6.60 5.43
CA ASP A 188 -1.58 6.97 6.58
C ASP A 188 -0.20 7.47 6.14
N LEU A 189 0.37 6.85 5.10
CA LEU A 189 1.65 7.26 4.53
C LEU A 189 1.55 8.65 3.90
N LEU A 190 0.52 8.89 3.07
CA LEU A 190 0.25 10.18 2.45
C LEU A 190 0.04 11.28 3.50
N HIS A 191 -0.75 10.99 4.54
CA HIS A 191 -1.00 11.91 5.64
C HIS A 191 0.31 12.25 6.39
N THR A 192 1.10 11.25 6.75
CA THR A 192 2.36 11.45 7.49
C THR A 192 3.37 12.27 6.69
N PHE A 193 3.47 12.01 5.39
CA PHE A 193 4.41 12.73 4.51
C PHE A 193 3.89 14.10 4.05
N SER A 194 2.62 14.43 4.28
CA SER A 194 2.07 15.74 3.93
C SER A 194 2.71 16.89 4.70
N SER A 195 3.17 16.63 5.94
CA SER A 195 3.83 17.63 6.79
C SER A 195 5.36 17.65 6.66
N LEU A 196 5.94 16.75 5.87
CA LEU A 196 7.40 16.65 5.71
C LEU A 196 7.88 17.56 4.58
N ASP A 197 9.08 18.13 4.75
CA ASP A 197 9.75 18.86 3.68
C ASP A 197 10.09 17.90 2.53
N ARG A 198 9.62 18.26 1.33
CA ARG A 198 9.80 17.54 0.06
C ARG A 198 11.26 17.37 -0.33
N ASN A 199 12.17 18.17 0.22
CA ASN A 199 13.61 18.09 -0.06
C ASN A 199 14.34 17.02 0.77
N LEU A 200 13.65 16.34 1.69
CA LEU A 200 14.25 15.30 2.52
C LEU A 200 14.32 13.96 1.80
N ASN A 201 15.41 13.24 2.03
CA ASN A 201 15.63 11.87 1.57
C ASN A 201 15.86 10.95 2.77
N PHE A 202 15.23 9.77 2.75
CA PHE A 202 15.33 8.77 3.81
C PHE A 202 16.12 7.57 3.29
N ILE A 203 17.41 7.51 3.66
CA ILE A 203 18.32 6.45 3.26
C ILE A 203 19.07 6.01 4.51
N GLU A 204 19.06 4.72 4.80
CA GLU A 204 19.87 4.15 5.87
C GLU A 204 21.33 4.11 5.44
N HIS A 205 22.23 4.59 6.30
CA HIS A 205 23.67 4.52 6.10
C HIS A 205 24.33 3.94 7.34
N THR A 206 25.03 2.81 7.19
CA THR A 206 25.92 2.29 8.23
C THR A 206 27.32 2.86 8.01
N SER A 207 27.82 3.65 8.96
CA SER A 207 29.20 4.13 8.94
C SER A 207 30.17 3.03 9.42
N GLU A 208 30.35 1.98 8.64
CA GLU A 208 31.44 1.01 8.83
C GLU A 208 32.49 1.18 7.73
N LEU A 209 33.22 2.29 7.83
CA LEU A 209 34.48 2.53 7.11
C LEU A 209 35.66 2.54 8.10
N GLY A 210 35.62 1.65 9.10
CA GLY A 210 36.58 1.56 10.21
C GLY A 210 37.22 0.18 10.39
N ARG A 211 38.16 -0.16 9.50
CA ARG A 211 39.21 -1.21 9.57
C ARG A 211 39.71 -1.56 10.99
N ARG A 212 39.90 -2.87 11.26
CA ARG A 212 41.15 -3.54 11.75
C ARG A 212 41.08 -5.01 11.30
N GLU A 213 41.80 -5.48 10.29
CA GLU A 213 43.22 -5.89 10.37
C GLU A 213 43.62 -6.39 11.75
N GLN A 214 43.29 -7.66 12.04
CA GLN A 214 44.07 -8.60 12.85
C GLN A 214 43.25 -9.89 13.05
N CYS A 215 43.71 -10.99 12.47
CA CYS A 215 44.22 -12.11 13.26
C CYS A 215 45.00 -13.05 12.32
N GLN A 216 46.21 -13.35 12.77
CA GLN A 216 47.23 -14.22 12.18
C GLN A 216 46.75 -15.66 12.04
#